data_AF-A0A523XY96-F1
#
_entry.id   AF-A0A523XY96-F1
#
_cell.length_a   1.000
_cell.length_b   1.000
_cell.length_c   1.000
_cell.angle_alpha   90.00
_cell.angle_beta   90.00
_cell.angle_gamma   90.00
#
_symmetry.space_group_name_H-M   'P 1'
#
loop_
_entity.id
_entity.type
_entity.pdbx_description
1 polymer ?
#
loop_
_entity_poly.entity_id
_entity_poly.type
_entity_poly.pdbx_seq_one_letter_code
_entity_poly.pdbx_strand_id
1 'polypeptide(L)'
;MLYYSSMLGFFTKKRGLTLIEFLVALAVIGLLISVIVVSFSSPRKEAKDAKRQTDIKQIMKAMDLCYDDSNCGAGVNQYPTNDTADKANAIENIDKDKNPYYLCPVPKDPSDSGDQMYKWSKNDTIPAKYCLYVKLQTEDIWIAASEKGTKFDLTTKPPTTLSSTVSCW
;
A
#
# COMPACT_ATOMS: atom_id res chain seq x y z
N MET A 1 51.31 56.83 -37.69
CA MET A 1 49.95 57.33 -37.39
C MET A 1 49.05 56.11 -37.25
N LEU A 2 48.92 55.58 -36.03
CA LEU A 2 47.84 55.88 -35.07
C LEU A 2 46.53 55.23 -35.50
N TYR A 3 45.99 54.31 -34.70
CA TYR A 3 44.58 54.27 -34.23
C TYR A 3 44.41 53.08 -33.27
N TYR A 4 44.91 53.25 -32.03
CA TYR A 4 44.49 52.44 -30.88
C TYR A 4 43.22 53.11 -30.34
N SER A 5 42.04 52.67 -30.75
CA SER A 5 40.76 53.22 -30.30
C SER A 5 40.24 52.42 -29.10
N SER A 6 40.02 53.16 -28.02
CA SER A 6 39.55 52.80 -26.70
C SER A 6 38.49 51.70 -26.64
N MET A 7 38.86 50.56 -26.02
CA MET A 7 37.90 49.69 -25.37
C MET A 7 37.65 50.27 -23.96
N LEU A 8 36.75 51.25 -23.87
CA LEU A 8 36.34 51.86 -22.61
C LEU A 8 35.48 50.84 -21.84
N GLY A 9 36.13 50.02 -21.01
CA GLY A 9 35.46 49.05 -20.14
C GLY A 9 34.56 49.75 -19.12
N PHE A 10 33.25 49.58 -19.26
CA PHE A 10 32.28 49.92 -18.22
C PHE A 10 32.44 48.97 -17.02
N PHE A 11 33.36 49.27 -16.10
CA PHE A 11 33.29 48.73 -14.74
C PHE A 11 32.19 49.47 -13.98
N THR A 12 30.94 49.06 -14.20
CA THR A 12 29.83 49.44 -13.34
C THR A 12 30.19 49.05 -11.91
N LYS A 13 30.18 50.01 -10.97
CA LYS A 13 30.46 49.82 -9.56
C LYS A 13 29.44 48.83 -8.97
N LYS A 14 29.72 47.53 -9.06
CA LYS A 14 28.87 46.49 -8.48
C LYS A 14 29.00 46.61 -6.96
N ARG A 15 27.91 47.01 -6.29
CA ARG A 15 27.81 46.94 -4.84
C ARG A 15 27.91 45.45 -4.46
N GLY A 16 29.01 45.06 -3.83
CA GLY A 16 29.19 43.72 -3.28
C GLY A 16 28.31 43.53 -2.05
N LEU A 17 27.81 42.32 -1.85
CA LEU A 17 27.13 41.92 -0.61
C LEU A 17 28.11 42.06 0.56
N THR A 18 27.59 42.51 1.71
CA THR A 18 28.39 42.60 2.94
C THR A 18 28.54 41.22 3.58
N LEU A 19 29.63 40.98 4.31
CA LEU A 19 29.85 39.71 5.03
C LEU A 19 28.71 39.39 6.00
N ILE A 20 28.17 40.42 6.67
CA ILE A 20 27.05 40.27 7.60
C ILE A 20 25.76 39.83 6.91
N GLU A 21 25.52 40.31 5.69
CA GLU A 21 24.34 39.99 4.91
C GLU A 21 24.35 38.53 4.44
N PHE A 22 25.52 38.00 4.10
CA PHE A 22 25.68 36.59 3.80
C PHE A 22 25.61 35.71 5.06
N LEU A 23 26.11 36.20 6.19
CA LEU A 23 26.05 35.51 7.48
C LEU A 23 24.60 35.35 7.98
N VAL A 24 23.81 36.42 7.91
CA VAL A 24 22.39 36.37 8.28
C VAL A 24 21.59 35.48 7.33
N ALA A 25 21.90 35.50 6.02
CA ALA A 25 21.22 34.65 5.04
C ALA A 25 21.41 33.15 5.33
N LEU A 26 22.64 32.72 5.64
CA LEU A 26 22.91 31.32 5.99
C LEU A 26 22.21 30.90 7.29
N ALA A 27 22.10 31.81 8.27
CA ALA A 27 21.37 31.55 9.51
C ALA A 27 19.87 31.31 9.25
N VAL A 28 19.25 32.14 8.40
CA VAL A 28 17.83 31.98 8.04
C VAL A 28 17.59 30.71 7.21
N ILE A 29 18.47 30.40 6.25
CA ILE A 29 18.37 29.18 5.44
C ILE A 29 18.45 27.94 6.34
N GLY A 30 19.36 27.91 7.32
CA GLY A 30 19.46 26.80 8.27
C GLY A 30 18.20 26.62 9.12
N LEU A 31 17.56 27.71 9.54
CA LEU A 31 16.29 27.68 10.27
C LEU A 31 15.13 27.17 9.40
N LEU A 32 15.06 27.57 8.13
CA LEU A 32 14.00 27.10 7.23
C LEU A 32 14.15 25.61 6.89
N ILE A 33 15.39 25.13 6.71
CA ILE A 33 15.66 23.72 6.41
C ILE A 33 15.23 22.81 7.58
N SER A 34 15.44 23.21 8.83
CA SER A 34 15.11 22.37 9.99
C SER A 34 13.62 22.05 10.09
N VAL A 35 12.74 22.97 9.68
CA VAL A 35 11.28 22.78 9.67
C VAL A 35 10.84 21.84 8.54
N ILE A 36 11.50 21.90 7.39
CA ILE A 36 11.10 21.14 6.18
C ILE A 36 11.40 19.64 6.32
N VAL A 37 12.44 19.26 7.06
CA VAL A 37 12.92 17.86 7.13
C VAL A 37 11.96 16.91 7.86
N VAL A 38 11.05 17.42 8.70
CA VAL A 38 10.17 16.60 9.56
C VAL A 38 9.02 15.92 8.80
N SER A 39 8.78 16.23 7.52
CA SER A 39 7.58 15.77 6.78
C SER A 39 7.84 14.90 5.54
N PHE A 40 8.90 14.11 5.51
CA PHE A 40 9.13 13.15 4.41
C PHE A 40 8.47 11.78 4.66
N SER A 41 7.13 11.73 4.81
CA SER A 41 6.41 10.53 4.39
C SER A 41 6.25 10.58 2.86
N SER A 42 6.33 9.44 2.17
CA SER A 42 6.14 9.44 0.72
C SER A 42 4.63 9.41 0.43
N PRO A 43 4.03 10.45 -0.16
CA PRO A 43 2.57 10.46 -0.43
C PRO A 43 2.12 9.29 -1.30
N ARG A 44 3.05 8.73 -2.08
CA ARG A 44 2.83 7.52 -2.89
C ARG A 44 2.59 6.27 -2.04
N LYS A 45 3.26 6.14 -0.89
CA LYS A 45 3.07 5.00 0.04
C LYS A 45 1.71 5.09 0.72
N GLU A 46 1.34 6.28 1.19
CA GLU A 46 0.03 6.54 1.80
C GLU A 46 -1.13 6.28 0.80
N ALA A 47 -0.99 6.72 -0.45
CA ALA A 47 -1.97 6.46 -1.50
C ALA A 47 -2.12 4.94 -1.78
N LYS A 48 -1.03 4.18 -1.73
CA LYS A 48 -1.06 2.71 -1.87
C LYS A 48 -1.73 2.05 -0.68
N ASP A 49 -1.45 2.49 0.54
CA ASP A 49 -2.07 1.97 1.76
C ASP A 49 -3.58 2.25 1.79
N ALA A 50 -4.02 3.44 1.37
CA ALA A 50 -5.44 3.77 1.21
C ALA A 50 -6.13 2.88 0.15
N LYS A 51 -5.43 2.58 -0.95
CA LYS A 51 -5.92 1.64 -1.96
C LYS A 51 -6.05 0.22 -1.38
N ARG A 52 -5.07 -0.27 -0.62
CA ARG A 52 -5.13 -1.57 0.07
C ARG A 52 -6.33 -1.72 0.99
N GLN A 53 -6.60 -0.70 1.80
CA GLN A 53 -7.76 -0.71 2.69
C GLN A 53 -9.09 -0.82 1.93
N THR A 54 -9.18 -0.17 0.77
CA THR A 54 -10.37 -0.21 -0.08
C THR A 54 -10.50 -1.56 -0.77
N ASP A 55 -9.42 -2.06 -1.37
CA ASP A 55 -9.38 -3.34 -2.08
C ASP A 55 -9.73 -4.50 -1.14
N ILE A 56 -9.18 -4.53 0.09
CA ILE A 56 -9.50 -5.57 1.09
C ILE A 56 -11.00 -5.58 1.44
N LYS A 57 -11.62 -4.42 1.63
CA LYS A 57 -13.06 -4.33 1.91
C LYS A 57 -13.90 -4.81 0.73
N GLN A 58 -13.48 -4.51 -0.50
CA GLN A 58 -14.16 -4.97 -1.71
C GLN A 58 -14.07 -6.49 -1.85
N ILE A 59 -12.88 -7.05 -1.62
CA ILE A 59 -12.65 -8.51 -1.66
C ILE A 59 -13.46 -9.19 -0.55
N MET A 60 -13.43 -8.69 0.68
CA MET A 60 -14.23 -9.23 1.78
C MET A 60 -15.72 -9.29 1.42
N LYS A 61 -16.29 -8.17 0.95
CA LYS A 61 -17.71 -8.15 0.57
C LYS A 61 -18.03 -9.16 -0.52
N ALA A 62 -17.14 -9.33 -1.50
CA ALA A 62 -17.31 -10.33 -2.54
C ALA A 62 -17.20 -11.77 -1.99
N MET A 63 -16.33 -12.01 -1.01
CA MET A 63 -16.24 -13.29 -0.29
C MET A 63 -17.52 -13.57 0.52
N ASP A 64 -18.07 -12.58 1.20
CA ASP A 64 -19.33 -12.72 1.95
C ASP A 64 -20.50 -13.08 1.03
N LEU A 65 -20.61 -12.38 -0.11
CA LEU A 65 -21.63 -12.68 -1.12
C LEU A 65 -21.46 -14.08 -1.72
N CYS A 66 -20.21 -14.49 -1.98
CA CYS A 66 -19.87 -15.83 -2.45
C CYS A 66 -20.23 -16.91 -1.40
N TYR A 67 -20.01 -16.64 -0.11
CA TYR A 67 -20.32 -17.57 0.98
C TYR A 67 -21.82 -17.88 1.07
N ASP A 68 -22.66 -16.87 0.87
CA ASP A 68 -24.12 -16.98 0.91
C ASP A 68 -24.71 -17.63 -0.36
N ASP A 69 -23.93 -17.75 -1.45
CA ASP A 69 -24.37 -18.37 -2.69
C ASP A 69 -23.84 -19.81 -2.87
N SER A 70 -24.79 -20.75 -2.94
CA SER A 70 -24.54 -22.15 -3.26
C SER A 70 -23.78 -22.40 -4.58
N ASN A 71 -23.80 -21.46 -5.54
CA ASN A 71 -23.05 -21.58 -6.80
C ASN A 71 -21.55 -21.31 -6.62
N CYS A 72 -21.14 -20.54 -5.59
CA CYS A 72 -19.73 -20.28 -5.35
C CYS A 72 -19.02 -21.49 -4.71
N GLY A 73 -19.77 -22.30 -3.97
CA GLY A 73 -19.35 -23.59 -3.44
C GLY A 73 -20.25 -24.10 -2.32
N ALA A 74 -19.98 -25.32 -1.86
CA ALA A 74 -20.72 -25.95 -0.76
C ALA A 74 -19.76 -26.61 0.24
N GLY A 75 -20.16 -26.62 1.51
CA GLY A 75 -19.37 -27.22 2.60
C GLY A 75 -18.04 -26.51 2.82
N VAL A 76 -16.92 -27.24 2.77
CA VAL A 76 -15.58 -26.69 2.99
C VAL A 76 -15.07 -25.79 1.85
N ASN A 77 -15.78 -25.74 0.72
CA ASN A 77 -15.38 -25.01 -0.49
C ASN A 77 -16.18 -23.71 -0.71
N GLN A 78 -16.73 -23.11 0.35
CA GLN A 78 -17.54 -21.89 0.27
C GLN A 78 -16.74 -20.64 -0.17
N TYR A 79 -15.41 -20.70 -0.20
CA TYR A 79 -14.55 -19.60 -0.66
C TYR A 79 -13.71 -20.06 -1.88
N PRO A 80 -13.39 -19.15 -2.83
CA PRO A 80 -12.61 -19.46 -4.01
C PRO A 80 -11.26 -20.06 -3.64
N THR A 81 -10.77 -21.02 -4.42
CA THR A 81 -9.51 -21.70 -4.12
C THR A 81 -8.43 -21.46 -5.15
N ASN A 82 -7.23 -21.21 -4.64
CA ASN A 82 -6.00 -21.59 -5.29
C ASN A 82 -5.18 -22.41 -4.28
N ASP A 83 -4.52 -23.47 -4.76
CA ASP A 83 -4.17 -24.65 -3.96
C ASP A 83 -2.97 -24.44 -3.01
N THR A 84 -2.66 -23.20 -2.60
CA THR A 84 -1.51 -22.94 -1.73
C THR A 84 -1.68 -21.66 -0.91
N ALA A 85 -1.76 -21.83 0.41
CA ALA A 85 -1.76 -20.74 1.38
C ALA A 85 -0.55 -19.79 1.21
N ASP A 86 -0.73 -18.51 1.58
CA ASP A 86 0.31 -17.47 1.57
C ASP A 86 0.86 -17.09 0.18
N LYS A 87 0.26 -17.58 -0.91
CA LYS A 87 0.60 -17.14 -2.27
C LYS A 87 0.08 -15.72 -2.53
N ALA A 88 0.94 -14.91 -3.13
CA ALA A 88 0.64 -13.55 -3.50
C ALA A 88 -0.29 -13.46 -4.72
N ASN A 89 -1.26 -12.54 -4.70
CA ASN A 89 -2.23 -12.27 -5.77
C ASN A 89 -2.87 -13.54 -6.34
N ALA A 90 -3.11 -14.47 -5.42
CA ALA A 90 -3.44 -15.85 -5.68
C ALA A 90 -4.87 -16.06 -6.18
N ILE A 91 -5.78 -15.18 -5.76
CA ILE A 91 -7.17 -15.18 -6.19
C ILE A 91 -7.27 -14.20 -7.35
N GLU A 92 -7.50 -14.72 -8.56
CA GLU A 92 -7.66 -13.87 -9.75
C GLU A 92 -9.11 -13.42 -9.93
N ASN A 93 -10.05 -14.27 -9.55
CA ASN A 93 -11.49 -14.04 -9.65
C ASN A 93 -12.21 -14.67 -8.45
N ILE A 94 -13.26 -14.01 -7.97
CA ILE A 94 -14.21 -14.59 -7.01
C ILE A 94 -15.41 -15.02 -7.84
N ASP A 95 -15.28 -16.20 -8.42
CA ASP A 95 -16.27 -16.85 -9.28
C ASP A 95 -15.91 -18.34 -9.42
N LYS A 96 -16.92 -19.21 -9.38
CA LYS A 96 -16.75 -20.59 -9.87
C LYS A 96 -17.46 -20.83 -11.21
N ASP A 97 -18.55 -20.13 -11.50
CA ASP A 97 -19.46 -20.45 -12.62
C ASP A 97 -20.14 -19.21 -13.25
N LYS A 98 -19.40 -18.18 -13.68
CA LYS A 98 -19.74 -17.14 -14.68
C LYS A 98 -21.13 -16.45 -14.61
N ASN A 99 -21.90 -16.57 -13.54
CA ASN A 99 -23.17 -15.85 -13.36
C ASN A 99 -23.75 -16.05 -11.93
N PRO A 100 -23.76 -15.03 -11.06
CA PRO A 100 -23.18 -13.69 -11.16
C PRO A 100 -21.68 -13.64 -10.77
N TYR A 101 -20.94 -12.70 -11.36
CA TYR A 101 -19.58 -12.38 -10.92
C TYR A 101 -19.62 -11.61 -9.59
N TYR A 102 -18.95 -12.11 -8.54
CA TYR A 102 -18.82 -11.39 -7.27
C TYR A 102 -17.71 -10.34 -7.31
N LEU A 103 -16.55 -10.70 -7.89
CA LEU A 103 -15.45 -9.77 -8.15
C LEU A 103 -14.53 -10.31 -9.26
N CYS A 104 -14.45 -9.58 -10.37
CA CYS A 104 -13.63 -9.94 -11.53
C CYS A 104 -13.12 -8.68 -12.26
N PRO A 105 -11.79 -8.52 -12.45
CA PRO A 105 -10.72 -9.25 -11.77
C PRO A 105 -10.61 -8.79 -10.31
N VAL A 106 -10.10 -9.66 -9.44
CA VAL A 106 -9.69 -9.26 -8.08
C VAL A 106 -8.59 -8.18 -8.20
N PRO A 107 -8.70 -7.06 -7.46
CA PRO A 107 -7.65 -6.05 -7.45
C PRO A 107 -6.30 -6.65 -7.10
N LYS A 108 -5.30 -6.40 -7.93
CA LYS A 108 -3.91 -6.75 -7.64
C LYS A 108 -3.28 -5.64 -6.80
N ASP A 109 -2.45 -6.01 -5.83
CA ASP A 109 -1.75 -5.00 -5.03
C ASP A 109 -0.91 -4.10 -5.95
N PRO A 110 -0.88 -2.77 -5.73
CA PRO A 110 -0.04 -1.84 -6.51
C PRO A 110 1.48 -2.02 -6.31
N SER A 111 1.93 -3.08 -5.65
CA SER A 111 3.34 -3.41 -5.41
C SER A 111 3.58 -4.87 -5.76
N ASP A 112 4.42 -5.09 -6.77
CA ASP A 112 4.57 -6.40 -7.42
C ASP A 112 5.56 -7.35 -6.71
N SER A 113 5.99 -7.07 -5.48
CA SER A 113 7.01 -7.89 -4.82
C SER A 113 6.92 -7.93 -3.29
N GLY A 114 7.01 -9.13 -2.72
CA GLY A 114 7.28 -9.38 -1.30
C GLY A 114 6.03 -9.53 -0.41
N ASP A 115 6.16 -9.18 0.87
CA ASP A 115 5.09 -9.26 1.88
C ASP A 115 3.97 -8.22 1.70
N GLN A 116 4.11 -7.34 0.71
CA GLN A 116 3.18 -6.24 0.44
C GLN A 116 2.11 -6.60 -0.59
N MET A 117 2.06 -7.86 -1.02
CA MET A 117 1.05 -8.36 -1.94
C MET A 117 -0.15 -8.88 -1.15
N TYR A 118 -1.33 -8.92 -1.76
CA TYR A 118 -2.49 -9.58 -1.15
C TYR A 118 -2.19 -11.08 -1.05
N LYS A 119 -2.16 -11.58 0.18
CA LYS A 119 -1.98 -12.99 0.51
C LYS A 119 -3.24 -13.49 1.16
N TRP A 120 -3.45 -14.79 1.08
CA TRP A 120 -4.64 -15.37 1.69
C TRP A 120 -4.43 -16.83 2.08
N SER A 121 -5.31 -17.29 2.96
CA SER A 121 -5.38 -18.65 3.50
C SER A 121 -6.83 -19.05 3.74
N LYS A 122 -7.13 -20.33 3.64
CA LYS A 122 -8.42 -20.92 4.01
C LYS A 122 -8.23 -22.13 4.91
N ASN A 123 -9.31 -22.62 5.50
CA ASN A 123 -9.32 -23.98 6.06
C ASN A 123 -9.98 -24.97 5.08
N ASP A 124 -9.71 -26.26 5.31
CA ASP A 124 -10.36 -27.37 4.61
C ASP A 124 -11.35 -28.11 5.53
N THR A 125 -11.89 -27.39 6.51
CA THR A 125 -12.78 -27.95 7.54
C THR A 125 -14.01 -27.07 7.72
N ILE A 126 -15.05 -27.62 8.34
CA ILE A 126 -16.26 -26.87 8.69
C ILE A 126 -16.11 -26.36 10.13
N PRO A 127 -16.49 -25.11 10.44
CA PRO A 127 -16.99 -24.07 9.53
C PRO A 127 -15.91 -23.56 8.57
N ALA A 128 -16.27 -23.24 7.32
CA ALA A 128 -15.33 -22.66 6.36
C ALA A 128 -14.88 -21.27 6.83
N LYS A 129 -13.57 -21.03 6.78
CA LYS A 129 -12.89 -19.82 7.21
C LYS A 129 -11.89 -19.42 6.14
N TYR A 130 -11.68 -18.11 6.01
CA TYR A 130 -10.64 -17.55 5.17
C TYR A 130 -9.95 -16.40 5.88
N CYS A 131 -8.78 -16.05 5.39
CA CYS A 131 -7.98 -14.95 5.89
C CYS A 131 -7.28 -14.33 4.69
N LEU A 132 -7.69 -13.13 4.31
CA LEU A 132 -7.02 -12.28 3.33
C LEU A 132 -6.21 -11.25 4.09
N TYR A 133 -4.95 -11.01 3.74
CA TYR A 133 -4.12 -10.06 4.45
C TYR A 133 -3.03 -9.42 3.60
N VAL A 134 -2.58 -8.25 4.04
CA VAL A 134 -1.49 -7.48 3.43
C VAL A 134 -0.76 -6.68 4.49
N LYS A 135 0.54 -6.43 4.28
CA LYS A 135 1.35 -5.55 5.12
C LYS A 135 1.35 -4.12 4.58
N LEU A 136 1.15 -3.12 5.44
CA LEU A 136 1.24 -1.71 5.06
C LEU A 136 2.67 -1.27 4.74
N GLN A 137 2.81 -0.24 3.90
CA GLN A 137 4.10 0.32 3.50
C GLN A 137 4.60 1.41 4.44
N THR A 138 3.66 2.14 5.04
CA THR A 138 3.95 3.28 5.90
C THR A 138 4.23 2.85 7.33
N GLU A 139 3.60 1.77 7.79
CA GLU A 139 3.66 1.26 9.16
C GLU A 139 3.94 -0.26 9.16
N ASP A 140 4.53 -0.77 10.24
CA ASP A 140 4.79 -2.21 10.43
C ASP A 140 3.53 -2.94 10.93
N ILE A 141 2.43 -2.74 10.21
CA ILE A 141 1.09 -3.20 10.56
C ILE A 141 0.51 -4.02 9.41
N TRP A 142 -0.26 -5.04 9.77
CA TRP A 142 -1.03 -5.88 8.87
C TRP A 142 -2.50 -5.47 8.86
N ILE A 143 -3.08 -5.51 7.67
CA ILE A 143 -4.53 -5.47 7.49
C ILE A 143 -4.97 -6.86 7.11
N ALA A 144 -6.05 -7.35 7.73
CA ALA A 144 -6.65 -8.61 7.36
C ALA A 144 -8.17 -8.52 7.23
N ALA A 145 -8.74 -9.40 6.40
CA ALA A 145 -10.17 -9.64 6.28
C ALA A 145 -10.46 -11.14 6.34
N SER A 146 -11.60 -11.49 6.91
CA SER A 146 -12.03 -12.88 7.19
C SER A 146 -13.55 -12.86 7.37
N GLU A 147 -14.16 -14.02 7.61
CA GLU A 147 -15.58 -14.18 7.92
C GLU A 147 -16.06 -13.34 9.13
N LYS A 148 -15.12 -12.85 9.94
CA LYS A 148 -15.36 -11.99 11.10
C LYS A 148 -15.32 -10.48 10.79
N GLY A 149 -15.05 -10.09 9.54
CA GLY A 149 -14.94 -8.70 9.10
C GLY A 149 -13.52 -8.28 8.69
N THR A 150 -13.17 -7.01 8.89
CA THR A 150 -11.83 -6.46 8.59
C THR A 150 -11.16 -5.93 9.84
N LYS A 151 -9.85 -6.17 9.98
CA LYS A 151 -9.00 -5.62 11.04
C LYS A 151 -7.81 -4.88 10.43
N PHE A 152 -7.51 -3.67 10.90
CA PHE A 152 -6.54 -2.76 10.29
C PHE A 152 -5.28 -2.51 11.13
N ASP A 153 -5.18 -3.13 12.31
CA ASP A 153 -4.22 -2.83 13.37
C ASP A 153 -3.44 -4.08 13.85
N LEU A 154 -3.25 -5.08 12.98
CA LEU A 154 -2.55 -6.31 13.37
C LEU A 154 -1.05 -6.10 13.43
N THR A 155 -0.45 -6.35 14.59
CA THR A 155 1.01 -6.24 14.80
C THR A 155 1.76 -7.50 14.42
N THR A 156 1.06 -8.62 14.27
CA THR A 156 1.63 -9.92 13.88
C THR A 156 1.08 -10.36 12.53
N LYS A 157 1.89 -11.11 11.78
CA LYS A 157 1.45 -11.72 10.53
C LYS A 157 0.29 -12.69 10.81
N PRO A 158 -0.82 -12.63 10.05
CA PRO A 158 -1.88 -13.61 10.16
C PRO A 158 -1.41 -15.05 9.90
N PRO A 159 -2.03 -16.06 10.52
CA PRO A 159 -1.64 -17.45 10.35
C PRO A 159 -1.93 -17.94 8.93
N THR A 160 -1.03 -18.76 8.41
CA THR A 160 -1.17 -19.36 7.07
C THR A 160 -2.05 -20.61 7.08
N THR A 161 -2.22 -21.23 8.24
CA THR A 161 -3.04 -22.42 8.45
C THR A 161 -4.24 -22.09 9.33
N LEU A 162 -5.44 -22.23 8.78
CA LEU A 162 -6.70 -22.01 9.49
C LEU A 162 -7.33 -23.34 9.88
N SER A 163 -8.06 -23.36 11.00
CA SER A 163 -8.76 -24.54 11.51
C SER A 163 -10.00 -24.15 12.29
N SER A 164 -10.74 -25.10 12.86
CA SER A 164 -11.86 -24.80 13.76
C SER A 164 -11.42 -23.94 14.96
N THR A 165 -10.19 -24.10 15.46
CA THR A 165 -9.63 -23.37 16.60
C THR A 165 -8.76 -22.16 16.22
N VAL A 166 -8.22 -22.11 15.00
CA VAL A 166 -7.34 -21.03 14.54
C VAL A 166 -8.12 -20.08 13.61
N SER A 167 -8.22 -18.79 13.96
CA SER A 167 -8.77 -17.72 13.11
C SER A 167 -7.69 -16.81 12.55
N CYS A 168 -8.10 -15.94 11.62
CA CYS A 168 -7.23 -14.95 10.96
C CYS A 168 -6.57 -13.96 11.95
N TRP A 169 -7.24 -13.68 13.07
CA TRP A 169 -6.74 -12.96 14.24
C TRP A 169 -7.49 -13.39 15.50
#